data_AF-A0A8X6V385-F1
#
_entry.id   AF-A0A8X6V385-F1
#
_cell.length_a   1.000
_cell.length_b   1.000
_cell.length_c   1.000
_cell.angle_alpha   90.00
_cell.angle_beta   90.00
_cell.angle_gamma   90.00
#
_symmetry.space_group_name_H-M   'P 1'
#
loop_
_entity.id
_entity.type
_entity.pdbx_description
1 polymer ?
#
loop_
_entity_poly.entity_id
_entity_poly.type
_entity_poly.pdbx_seq_one_letter_code
_entity_poly.pdbx_strand_id
1 'polypeptide(L)' 'MLVEAYGDNAQSRAQCYRWFEKFQNGDFDVRNEECGRPAKKFEDAELQALLDEDDGQTRNNVMQNN' A
#
# COMPACT_ATOMS: atom_id res chain seq x y z
N MET A 1 4.99 22.85 19.69
CA MET A 1 5.43 23.10 18.30
C MET A 1 4.51 22.47 17.26
N LEU A 2 4.49 21.14 17.04
CA LEU A 2 3.56 20.53 16.07
C LEU A 2 2.09 20.56 16.54
N VAL A 3 1.81 20.18 17.78
CA VAL A 3 0.45 20.25 18.34
C VAL A 3 -0.04 21.69 18.47
N GLU A 4 0.85 22.63 18.78
CA GLU A 4 0.50 24.06 18.85
C GLU A 4 0.13 24.64 17.48
N ALA A 5 0.77 24.18 16.40
CA ALA A 5 0.51 24.67 15.05
C ALA A 5 -0.63 23.93 14.33
N TYR A 6 -0.78 22.62 14.56
CA TYR A 6 -1.69 21.74 13.80
C TYR A 6 -2.81 21.12 14.65
N GLY A 7 -2.82 21.35 15.96
CA GLY A 7 -3.81 20.81 16.89
C GLY A 7 -3.88 19.28 16.83
N ASP A 8 -5.10 18.76 16.81
CA ASP A 8 -5.38 17.32 16.79
C ASP A 8 -4.95 16.62 15.49
N ASN A 9 -4.68 17.39 14.43
CA ASN A 9 -4.18 16.84 13.15
C ASN A 9 -2.65 16.63 13.18
N ALA A 10 -1.98 16.95 14.28
CA ALA A 10 -0.56 16.72 14.43
C ALA A 10 -0.22 15.23 14.39
N GLN A 11 0.92 14.91 13.77
CA GLN A 11 1.45 13.55 13.79
C GLN A 11 1.77 13.12 15.22
N SER A 12 1.61 11.82 15.48
CA SER A 12 1.93 11.25 16.79
C SER A 12 3.41 11.43 17.13
N ARG A 13 3.71 11.43 18.44
CA ARG A 13 5.10 11.50 18.93
C ARG A 13 5.98 10.37 18.36
N ALA A 14 5.42 9.17 18.18
CA ALA A 14 6.13 8.02 17.60
C ALA A 14 6.48 8.22 16.12
N GLN A 15 5.59 8.82 15.32
CA GLN A 15 5.89 9.19 13.94
C GLN A 15 7.01 10.25 13.87
N CYS A 16 6.99 11.23 14.76
CA CYS A 16 8.03 12.26 14.82
C CYS A 16 9.42 11.66 15.11
N TYR A 17 9.53 10.71 16.05
CA TYR A 17 10.81 10.05 16.34
C TYR A 17 11.33 9.20 15.16
N ARG A 18 10.46 8.48 14.47
CA ARG A 18 10.87 7.71 13.27
C ARG A 18 11.45 8.60 12.19
N TRP A 19 10.80 9.73 11.91
CA TRP A 19 11.35 10.73 10.97
C TRP A 19 12.67 11.32 11.45
N PHE A 20 12.78 11.62 12.74
CA PHE A 20 14.01 12.17 13.30
C PHE A 20 15.19 11.18 13.19
N GLU A 21 14.97 9.90 13.46
CA GLU A 21 15.98 8.85 13.28
C GLU A 21 16.38 8.70 11.80
N LYS A 22 15.40 8.71 10.88
CA LYS A 22 15.66 8.70 9.43
C LYS A 22 16.57 9.87 9.01
N PHE A 23 16.24 11.08 9.47
CA PHE A 23 17.04 12.28 9.19
C PHE A 23 18.43 12.25 9.84
N GLN A 24 18.58 11.65 11.03
CA GLN A 24 19.90 11.47 11.65
C GLN A 24 20.80 10.55 10.83
N ASN A 25 20.23 9.55 10.17
CA ASN A 25 20.95 8.63 9.28
C ASN A 25 21.31 9.28 7.92
N GLY A 26 20.99 10.56 7.72
CA GLY A 26 21.28 11.31 6.50
C GLY A 26 20.30 11.06 5.36
N ASP A 27 19.22 10.30 5.61
CA ASP A 27 18.14 10.10 4.66
C ASP A 27 17.09 11.20 4.85
N PHE A 28 17.06 12.14 3.92
CA PHE A 28 16.11 13.26 3.90
C PHE A 28 14.94 13.06 2.93
N ASP A 29 14.75 11.86 2.37
CA ASP A 29 13.63 11.61 1.48
C ASP A 29 12.31 11.60 2.26
N VAL A 30 11.43 12.54 1.89
CA VAL A 30 10.11 12.72 2.47
C VAL A 30 9.02 11.94 1.74
N ARG A 31 9.35 11.32 0.59
CA ARG A 31 8.40 10.48 -0.14
C ARG A 31 8.08 9.25 0.70
N ASN A 32 6.84 8.79 0.61
CA ASN A 32 6.49 7.51 1.18
C ASN A 32 7.25 6.43 0.42
N GLU A 33 7.82 5.48 1.15
CA GLU A 33 8.38 4.27 0.55
C GLU A 33 7.29 3.53 -0.23
N GLU A 34 7.67 2.77 -1.25
CA GLU A 34 6.70 1.89 -1.90
C GLU A 34 6.12 0.93 -0.86
N CYS A 35 4.85 1.13 -0.52
CA CYS A 35 4.12 0.14 0.24
C CYS A 35 4.12 -1.14 -0.59
N GLY A 36 4.75 -2.19 -0.06
CA GLY A 36 4.78 -3.49 -0.73
C GLY A 36 3.37 -3.87 -1.19
N ARG A 37 3.23 -4.19 -2.47
CA ARG A 37 1.94 -4.66 -3.00
C ARG A 37 1.65 -6.02 -2.37
N PRO A 38 0.38 -6.33 -2.04
CA PRO A 38 0.00 -7.70 -1.69
C PRO A 38 0.53 -8.66 -2.76
N ALA A 39 1.05 -9.81 -2.31
CA ALA A 39 1.53 -10.84 -3.22
C ALA A 39 0.41 -11.20 -4.20
N LYS A 40 0.77 -11.26 -5.49
CA LYS A 40 -0.15 -11.63 -6.54
C LYS A 40 -0.55 -13.10 -6.33
N LYS A 41 -1.85 -13.37 -6.19
CA LYS A 41 -2.36 -14.73 -5.93
C LYS A 41 -2.45 -15.60 -7.19
N PHE A 42 -2.50 -14.97 -8.37
CA PHE A 42 -2.59 -15.62 -9.68
C PHE A 42 -1.83 -14.76 -10.69
N GLU A 43 -1.23 -15.39 -11.70
CA GLU A 43 -0.59 -14.63 -12.77
C GLU A 43 -1.60 -14.09 -13.78
N ASP A 44 -1.24 -13.01 -14.48
CA ASP A 44 -2.17 -12.38 -15.44
C ASP A 44 -2.49 -13.34 -16.60
N ALA A 45 -1.55 -14.20 -16.95
CA ALA A 45 -1.74 -15.24 -17.96
C ALA A 45 -2.74 -16.32 -17.51
N GLU A 46 -2.75 -16.68 -16.23
CA GLU A 46 -3.72 -17.63 -15.67
C GLU A 46 -5.11 -17.01 -15.63
N LEU A 47 -5.20 -15.73 -15.25
CA LEU A 47 -6.45 -14.99 -15.29
C LEU A 47 -7.00 -14.89 -16.73
N GLN A 48 -6.13 -14.60 -17.69
CA GLN A 48 -6.52 -14.49 -19.10
C GLN A 48 -7.01 -15.84 -19.64
N ALA A 49 -6.33 -16.94 -19.30
CA ALA A 49 -6.74 -18.27 -19.73
C ALA A 49 -8.14 -18.65 -19.20
N LEU A 50 -8.46 -18.30 -17.95
CA LEU A 50 -9.80 -18.53 -17.39
C LEU A 50 -10.89 -17.72 -18.11
N LEU A 51 -10.59 -16.48 -18.49
CA LEU A 51 -11.52 -15.61 -19.23
C LEU A 51 -11.73 -16.09 -20.66
N ASP A 52 -10.68 -16.59 -21.32
CA ASP A 52 -10.75 -17.10 -22.68
C ASP A 52 -11.46 -18.47 -22.76
N GLU A 53 -11.43 -19.28 -21.69
CA GLU A 53 -12.12 -20.58 -21.60
C GLU A 53 -13.62 -20.43 -21.26
N ASP A 54 -14.00 -19.38 -20.53
CA ASP A 54 -15.40 -19.08 -20.18
C ASP A 54 -15.76 -17.64 -20.55
N ASP A 55 -16.07 -17.42 -21.84
CA ASP A 55 -16.54 -16.13 -22.41
C ASP A 55 -17.77 -15.54 -21.67
N GLY A 56 -18.47 -16.34 -20.86
CA GLY A 56 -19.63 -15.95 -20.05
C GLY A 56 -19.32 -15.56 -18.60
N GLN A 57 -18.05 -15.63 -18.17
CA GLN A 57 -17.72 -15.52 -16.75
C GLN A 57 -17.77 -14.06 -16.27
N THR A 58 -18.82 -13.72 -15.52
CA THR A 58 -18.92 -12.40 -14.89
C THR A 58 -17.90 -12.26 -13.75
N ARG A 59 -17.32 -11.07 -13.63
CA ARG A 59 -16.21 -10.68 -12.71
C ARG A 59 -16.35 -11.16 -11.26
N ASN A 60 -17.57 -11.44 -10.80
CA ASN A 60 -17.86 -11.89 -9.44
C ASN A 60 -17.50 -13.36 -9.17
N ASN A 61 -17.55 -14.24 -10.16
CA ASN A 61 -17.24 -15.67 -9.98
C ASN A 61 -15.74 -15.90 -9.77
N VAL A 62 -14.90 -15.14 -10.48
CA VAL A 62 -13.44 -15.21 -10.35
C VAL A 62 -12.94 -14.72 -8.98
N MET A 63 -13.70 -13.83 -8.31
CA MET A 63 -13.35 -13.29 -6.99
C MET A 63 -13.77 -14.19 -5.80
N GLN A 64 -14.59 -15.23 -6.02
CA GLN A 64 -15.15 -16.06 -4.95
C GLN A 64 -14.28 -17.27 -4.53
N ASN A 65 -13.28 -17.66 -5.34
CA ASN A 65 -12.30 -18.67 -4.93
C ASN A 65 -11.19 -17.99 -4.12
N ASN A 66 -11.48 -17.68 -2.85
CA ASN A 66 -10.59 -16.97 -1.92
C ASN A 66 -10.32 -17.79 -0.66
#